data_AF-A0A151TPW1-F1
#
_entry.id   AF-A0A151TPW1-F1
#
_cell.length_a   1.000
_cell.length_b   1.000
_cell.length_c   1.000
_cell.angle_alpha   90.00
_cell.angle_beta   90.00
_cell.angle_gamma   90.00
#
_symmetry.space_group_name_H-M   'P 1'
#
loop_
_entity.id
_entity.type
_entity.pdbx_description
1 polymer ?
#
loop_
_entity_poly.entity_id
_entity_poly.type
_entity_poly.pdbx_seq_one_letter_code
_entity_poly.pdbx_strand_id
1 'polypeptide(L)'
;LVTEFAAIFQEPKGLPLVRGIAHQIPLQQDTKPVQVHPYKYLHFEKVEIERLVVEMHQSSIICDNTGLFSFQVLLVKKKDDS
;
A
#
# COMPACT_ATOMS: atom_id res chain seq x y z
N LEU A 1 6.76 2.79 30.72
CA LEU A 1 5.93 2.26 29.61
C LEU A 1 6.10 3.00 28.28
N VAL A 2 5.57 4.22 28.05
CA VAL A 2 5.65 4.85 26.71
C VAL A 2 7.10 5.13 26.27
N THR A 3 7.92 5.67 27.17
CA THR A 3 9.37 5.88 26.94
C THR A 3 10.17 4.59 26.83
N GLU A 4 9.73 3.54 27.52
CA GLU A 4 10.39 2.23 27.57
C GLU A 4 10.20 1.45 26.27
N PHE A 5 9.05 1.62 25.62
CA PHE A 5 8.73 1.02 24.33
C PHE A 5 8.73 2.04 23.19
N ALA A 6 9.54 3.11 23.30
CA ALA A 6 9.58 4.18 22.31
C ALA A 6 9.81 3.66 20.88
N ALA A 7 10.58 2.58 20.74
CA ALA A 7 10.83 1.91 19.45
C ALA A 7 9.57 1.34 18.78
N ILE A 8 8.55 0.92 19.55
CA ILE A 8 7.28 0.38 19.01
C ILE A 8 6.42 1.50 18.40
N PHE A 9 6.57 2.73 18.89
CA PHE A 9 5.82 3.90 18.44
C PHE A 9 6.52 4.69 17.33
N GLN A 10 7.76 4.32 16.97
CA GLN A 10 8.41 4.92 15.81
C GLN A 10 7.74 4.44 14.54
N GLU A 11 7.68 5.32 13.54
CA GLU A 11 7.20 4.97 12.22
C GLU A 11 8.03 3.81 11.65
N PRO A 12 7.40 2.69 11.28
CA PRO A 12 8.12 1.54 10.76
C PRO A 12 8.74 1.91 9.41
N LYS A 13 10.06 1.77 9.31
CA LYS A 13 10.81 1.95 8.07
C LYS A 13 11.20 0.59 7.53
N GLY A 14 10.76 0.25 6.33
CA GLY A 14 11.06 -1.07 5.75
C GLY A 14 10.04 -2.14 6.09
N LEU A 15 10.30 -3.35 5.60
CA LEU A 15 9.52 -4.53 5.96
C LEU A 15 9.76 -4.91 7.42
N PRO A 16 8.72 -5.31 8.18
CA PRO A 16 8.90 -5.81 9.52
C PRO A 16 9.78 -7.06 9.52
N LEU A 17 10.51 -7.28 10.61
CA LEU A 17 11.33 -8.48 10.79
C LEU A 17 10.46 -9.73 10.56
N VAL A 18 10.98 -10.69 9.81
CA VAL A 18 10.27 -11.95 9.53
C VAL A 18 10.02 -12.69 10.85
N ARG A 19 8.76 -12.75 11.30
CA ARG A 19 8.38 -13.33 12.60
C ARG A 19 8.11 -14.84 12.55
N GLY A 20 8.78 -15.58 11.66
CA GLY A 20 8.56 -17.03 11.45
C GLY A 20 7.17 -17.41 10.91
N ILE A 21 6.23 -16.46 10.86
CA ILE A 21 4.89 -16.61 10.29
C ILE A 21 4.82 -15.73 9.05
N ALA A 22 4.66 -16.35 7.89
CA ALA A 22 4.34 -15.65 6.65
C ALA A 22 2.82 -15.66 6.45
N HIS A 23 2.21 -14.48 6.35
CA HIS A 23 0.80 -14.37 6.00
C HIS A 23 0.61 -14.77 4.54
N GLN A 24 -0.32 -15.68 4.27
CA GLN A 24 -0.69 -16.13 2.94
C GLN A 24 -2.17 -15.85 2.69
N ILE A 25 -2.50 -15.46 1.45
CA ILE A 25 -3.88 -15.28 1.00
C ILE A 25 -4.21 -16.47 0.08
N PRO A 26 -4.90 -17.52 0.58
CA PRO A 26 -5.25 -18.66 -0.25
C PRO A 26 -6.31 -18.27 -1.28
N LEU A 27 -6.09 -18.62 -2.54
CA LEU A 27 -7.06 -18.40 -3.61
C LEU A 27 -8.06 -19.57 -3.64
N GLN A 28 -9.29 -19.30 -4.08
CA GLN A 28 -10.25 -20.35 -4.37
C GLN A 28 -9.79 -21.15 -5.59
N GLN A 29 -10.18 -22.42 -5.65
CA GLN A 29 -9.89 -23.27 -6.80
C GLN A 29 -10.41 -22.63 -8.10
N ASP A 30 -9.60 -22.68 -9.15
CA ASP A 30 -9.90 -22.10 -10.48
C ASP A 30 -10.01 -20.56 -10.55
N THR A 31 -9.52 -19.83 -9.53
CA THR A 31 -9.46 -18.36 -9.57
C THR A 31 -8.50 -17.88 -10.67
N LYS A 32 -9.03 -17.10 -11.61
CA LYS A 32 -8.22 -16.46 -12.66
C LYS A 32 -7.64 -15.14 -12.16
N PRO A 33 -6.44 -14.75 -12.62
CA PRO A 33 -5.87 -13.45 -12.30
C PRO A 33 -6.77 -12.32 -12.83
N VAL A 34 -6.96 -11.29 -12.00
CA VAL A 34 -7.74 -10.11 -12.36
C VAL A 34 -6.77 -9.00 -12.76
N GLN A 35 -6.84 -8.58 -14.01
CA GLN A 35 -6.08 -7.44 -14.52
C GLN A 35 -7.06 -6.35 -14.96
N VAL A 36 -7.17 -5.30 -14.17
CA VAL A 36 -8.02 -4.14 -14.46
C VAL A 36 -7.19 -3.07 -15.17
N HIS A 37 -7.74 -2.49 -16.24
CA HIS A 37 -7.14 -1.35 -16.91
C HIS A 37 -7.14 -0.12 -15.99
N PRO A 38 -6.04 0.66 -15.92
CA PRO A 38 -5.99 1.86 -15.09
C PRO A 38 -7.10 2.86 -15.43
N TYR A 39 -7.62 3.55 -14.41
CA TYR A 39 -8.56 4.64 -14.65
C TYR A 39 -7.86 5.88 -15.22
N LYS A 40 -8.60 6.72 -15.93
CA LYS A 40 -8.11 8.04 -16.34
C LYS A 40 -8.32 9.03 -15.20
N TYR A 41 -7.24 9.48 -14.58
CA TYR A 41 -7.25 10.49 -13.52
C TYR A 41 -7.26 11.91 -14.07
N LEU A 42 -7.92 12.83 -13.37
CA LEU A 42 -7.71 14.26 -13.61
C LEU A 42 -6.28 14.66 -13.23
N HIS A 43 -5.78 15.77 -13.78
CA HIS A 43 -4.39 16.20 -13.56
C HIS A 43 -4.04 16.31 -12.06
N PHE A 44 -4.92 16.93 -11.26
CA PHE A 44 -4.69 17.08 -9.82
C PHE A 44 -4.66 15.73 -9.08
N GLU A 45 -5.54 14.79 -9.45
CA GLU A 45 -5.61 13.47 -8.80
C GLU A 45 -4.35 12.67 -9.11
N LYS A 46 -3.91 12.72 -10.38
CA LYS A 46 -2.68 12.05 -10.81
C LYS A 46 -1.47 12.55 -10.00
N VAL A 47 -1.31 13.87 -9.89
CA VAL A 47 -0.19 14.46 -9.14
C VAL A 47 -0.21 14.02 -7.68
N GLU A 48 -1.38 14.01 -7.04
CA GLU A 48 -1.47 13.58 -5.65
C GLU A 48 -1.21 12.08 -5.47
N ILE A 49 -1.72 11.24 -6.38
CA ILE A 49 -1.42 9.80 -6.38
C ILE A 49 0.08 9.56 -6.55
N GLU A 50 0.73 10.25 -7.50
CA GLU A 50 2.17 10.12 -7.73
C GLU A 50 2.98 10.53 -6.51
N ARG A 51 2.58 11.61 -5.83
CA ARG A 51 3.19 12.05 -4.56
C ARG A 51 3.09 10.96 -3.48
N LEU A 52 1.89 10.41 -3.28
CA LEU A 52 1.64 9.35 -2.29
C LEU A 52 2.40 8.06 -2.62
N VAL A 53 2.50 7.70 -3.90
CA VAL A 53 3.27 6.53 -4.35
C VAL A 53 4.75 6.69 -4.00
N VAL A 54 5.33 7.87 -4.25
CA VAL A 54 6.74 8.13 -3.87
C VAL A 54 6.94 8.01 -2.36
N GLU A 55 6.04 8.57 -1.56
CA GLU A 55 6.09 8.51 -0.10
C GLU A 55 5.96 7.06 0.43
N MET A 56 5.00 6.29 -0.10
CA MET A 56 4.80 4.88 0.25
C MET A 56 5.96 3.99 -0.20
N HIS A 57 6.60 4.31 -1.33
CA HIS A 57 7.77 3.60 -1.80
C HIS A 57 8.99 3.88 -0.90
N GLN A 58 9.20 5.13 -0.49
CA GLN A 58 10.29 5.50 0.43
C GLN A 58 10.14 4.87 1.82
N SER A 59 8.90 4.77 2.32
CA SER A 59 8.59 4.07 3.57
C SER A 59 8.62 2.53 3.44
N SER A 60 8.79 1.99 2.22
CA SER A 60 8.75 0.56 1.90
C SER A 60 7.41 -0.13 2.20
N ILE A 61 6.31 0.64 2.18
CA ILE A 61 4.95 0.09 2.27
C ILE A 61 4.56 -0.57 0.95
N ILE A 62 5.02 -0.01 -0.17
CA ILE A 62 4.84 -0.57 -1.52
C ILE A 62 6.18 -0.86 -2.19
N CYS A 63 6.16 -1.76 -3.17
CA CYS A 63 7.31 -2.09 -3.99
C CYS A 63 6.86 -2.34 -5.44
N ASP A 64 7.81 -2.24 -6.38
CA ASP A 64 7.57 -2.62 -7.76
C ASP A 64 7.27 -4.12 -7.88
N ASN A 65 6.24 -4.44 -8.65
CA ASN A 65 5.78 -5.81 -8.87
C ASN A 65 5.33 -6.00 -10.32
N THR A 66 5.70 -7.13 -10.92
CA THR A 66 5.33 -7.53 -12.29
C THR A 66 4.34 -8.72 -12.31
N GLY A 67 3.60 -8.92 -11.22
CA GLY A 67 2.61 -9.99 -11.07
C GLY A 67 1.37 -9.86 -11.95
N LEU A 68 0.56 -10.92 -11.96
CA LEU A 68 -0.62 -11.06 -12.82
C LEU A 68 -1.89 -10.35 -12.29
N PHE A 69 -1.86 -9.82 -11.08
CA PHE A 69 -2.99 -9.13 -10.47
C PHE A 69 -2.78 -7.61 -10.51
N SER A 70 -3.78 -6.89 -11.03
CA SER A 70 -3.82 -5.43 -10.95
C SER A 70 -5.19 -4.95 -10.47
N PHE A 71 -5.17 -3.93 -9.62
CA PHE A 71 -6.37 -3.32 -9.07
C PHE A 71 -6.38 -1.83 -9.39
N GLN A 72 -7.57 -1.25 -9.51
CA GLN A 72 -7.75 0.17 -9.76
C GLN A 72 -7.58 0.97 -8.45
N VAL A 73 -6.90 2.12 -8.53
CA VAL A 73 -6.75 3.06 -7.42
C VAL A 73 -7.82 4.15 -7.55
N LEU A 74 -8.44 4.56 -6.45
CA LEU A 74 -9.37 5.68 -6.41
C LEU A 74 -8.91 6.68 -5.37
N LEU A 75 -8.74 7.94 -5.77
CA LEU A 75 -8.44 9.02 -4.84
C LEU A 75 -9.75 9.49 -4.20
N VAL A 76 -9.83 9.40 -2.87
CA VAL A 76 -11.01 9.86 -2.12
C VAL A 76 -10.56 10.97 -1.18
N LYS A 77 -11.14 12.16 -1.34
CA LYS A 77 -10.93 13.26 -0.41
C LYS A 77 -11.54 12.88 0.95
N LYS A 78 -10.71 12.83 2.00
CA LYS A 78 -11.21 12.71 3.37
C LYS A 78 -11.99 13.97 3.72
N LYS A 79 -13.09 13.80 4.46
CA LYS A 79 -13.81 14.94 5.03
C LYS A 79 -12.91 15.59 6.07
N ASP A 80 -12.73 16.89 5.96
CA ASP A 80 -12.08 17.70 6.98
C ASP A 80 -13.09 17.81 8.15
N ASP A 81 -13.05 16.87 9.10
CA ASP A 81 -13.80 16.93 10.36
C ASP A 81 -12.86 17.38 11.50
N SER A 82 -12.17 18.50 11.28
CA SER A 82 -11.38 19.22 12.28
C SER A 82 -11.45 20.72 12.02
#